data_AF-A0A258SE37-F1
#
_entry.id   AF-A0A258SE37-F1
#
_cell.length_a   1.000
_cell.length_b   1.000
_cell.length_c   1.000
_cell.angle_alpha   90.00
_cell.angle_beta   90.00
_cell.angle_gamma   90.00
#
_symmetry.space_group_name_H-M   'P 1'
#
loop_
_entity.id
_entity.type
_entity.pdbx_description
1 polymer ?
#
loop_
_entity_poly.entity_id
_entity_poly.type
_entity_poly.pdbx_seq_one_letter_code
_entity_poly.pdbx_strand_id
1 'polypeptide(L)'
;MLILMVGIVGLANPAAAQIGLGSTPLKLCIKPVASGDAPARLFRSPAAFDCSTPQTQFGRGDFWVLASHLPISTRAATPLSVRTAAIWQRHSTLYGRFADGAIVALPLGRGDVSRHLQLGAIVEQAIPAHPAPLVQLLWKIEGASNLRGIVVGAQTATREESALNNLFMAALYAAFGGLCVALLVHNLAMWRAMKHDFQIIYCLMVVTLMIYTLSSSGALAWLWPSMPDMDRIRINYLMLSSSASLALLFARSYFEPRVFAGWIGVAVRLVTVMLMTSGLSFALLVPWQALALHKFFAFSFLAMVALIPAVLWRAWRTKSSYLRVFAITWAAPIIFAGLRVANSLNLLNWSFWVDNSTILAMTSEALLSSLAISYRIRMLSRERDDARVQELAARALADTDPLTGLLNRRSFLDRAIGRQGDHVLMIADLDHFKTVNETIGHDGGDEVLRVFARSLRASLPAEALVARIGGEEFAIVLPAGEPIDANAILDRLRAERMPFDLTVTASIGTAAGPLTSEIDWKKLYRRADRALFAAKTEGRDCARHNMALAA
;
A
#
# COMPACT_ATOMS: atom_id res chain seq x y z
N MET A 1 -12.78 -16.43 -10.93
CA MET A 1 -13.24 -15.85 -12.21
C MET A 1 -12.21 -14.91 -12.85
N LEU A 2 -11.63 -13.93 -12.12
CA LEU A 2 -10.57 -13.03 -12.64
C LEU A 2 -9.26 -13.75 -13.05
N ILE A 3 -8.83 -14.75 -12.27
CA ILE A 3 -7.65 -15.59 -12.58
C ILE A 3 -7.89 -16.44 -13.84
N LEU A 4 -9.14 -16.85 -14.08
CA LEU A 4 -9.53 -17.58 -15.29
C LEU A 4 -9.48 -16.64 -16.52
N MET A 5 -9.88 -15.37 -16.35
CA MET A 5 -9.77 -14.35 -17.41
C MET A 5 -8.30 -14.02 -17.77
N VAL A 6 -7.42 -13.89 -16.78
CA VAL A 6 -5.98 -13.66 -16.99
C VAL A 6 -5.30 -14.88 -17.64
N GLY A 7 -5.69 -16.10 -17.25
CA GLY A 7 -5.22 -17.34 -17.87
C GLY A 7 -5.70 -17.51 -19.32
N ILE A 8 -6.93 -17.10 -19.63
CA ILE A 8 -7.49 -17.17 -20.99
C ILE A 8 -6.85 -16.14 -21.93
N VAL A 9 -6.52 -14.93 -21.46
CA VAL A 9 -5.80 -13.93 -22.28
C VAL A 9 -4.33 -14.33 -22.51
N GLY A 10 -3.70 -15.04 -21.56
CA GLY A 10 -2.32 -15.52 -21.70
C GLY A 10 -2.15 -16.76 -22.59
N LEU A 11 -3.20 -17.56 -22.77
CA LEU A 11 -3.19 -18.81 -23.56
C LEU A 11 -3.90 -18.69 -24.91
N ALA A 12 -4.65 -17.60 -25.15
CA ALA A 12 -5.18 -17.31 -26.47
C ALA A 12 -4.03 -16.92 -27.41
N ASN A 13 -3.95 -17.63 -28.54
CA ASN A 13 -3.00 -17.37 -29.62
C ASN A 13 -2.91 -15.84 -29.87
N PRO A 14 -1.75 -15.17 -29.73
CA PRO A 14 -1.67 -13.71 -29.82
C PRO A 14 -2.10 -13.17 -31.19
N ALA A 15 -2.04 -14.01 -32.23
CA ALA A 15 -2.60 -13.73 -33.54
C ALA A 15 -4.13 -13.56 -33.51
N ALA A 16 -4.85 -14.22 -32.60
CA ALA A 16 -6.31 -14.16 -32.47
C ALA A 16 -6.82 -12.99 -31.63
N ALA A 17 -5.99 -12.41 -30.78
CA ALA A 17 -6.40 -11.32 -29.90
C ALA A 17 -6.42 -9.93 -30.58
N GLN A 18 -5.93 -9.82 -31.83
CA GLN A 18 -6.20 -8.71 -32.75
C GLN A 18 -7.42 -8.95 -33.67
N ILE A 19 -7.96 -10.16 -33.71
CA ILE A 19 -9.00 -10.57 -34.68
C ILE A 19 -10.40 -10.01 -34.32
N GLY A 20 -10.56 -9.31 -33.20
CA GLY A 20 -11.86 -8.87 -32.71
C GLY A 20 -12.44 -7.56 -33.28
N LEU A 21 -11.68 -6.73 -34.01
CA LEU A 21 -12.11 -5.38 -34.43
C LEU A 21 -11.76 -5.05 -35.90
N GLY A 22 -11.91 -6.02 -36.80
CA GLY A 22 -11.92 -5.80 -38.26
C GLY A 22 -10.57 -5.54 -38.97
N SER A 23 -9.51 -5.14 -38.26
CA SER A 23 -8.21 -4.90 -38.90
C SER A 23 -7.55 -6.19 -39.40
N THR A 24 -7.02 -6.18 -40.62
CA THR A 24 -6.36 -7.36 -41.21
C THR A 24 -4.84 -7.28 -41.09
N PRO A 25 -4.16 -8.26 -40.46
CA PRO A 25 -2.71 -8.23 -40.29
C PRO A 25 -1.98 -8.44 -41.62
N LEU A 26 -0.83 -7.78 -41.77
CA LEU A 26 0.03 -7.90 -42.93
C LEU A 26 1.24 -8.79 -42.62
N LYS A 27 1.48 -9.79 -43.47
CA LYS A 27 2.74 -10.54 -43.44
C LYS A 27 3.82 -9.76 -44.18
N LEU A 28 4.90 -9.44 -43.48
CA LEU A 28 5.97 -8.57 -43.95
C LEU A 28 7.23 -9.36 -44.30
N CYS A 29 7.95 -8.90 -45.33
CA CYS A 29 9.23 -9.43 -45.75
C CYS A 29 10.27 -8.31 -45.79
N ILE A 30 11.52 -8.59 -45.42
CA ILE A 30 12.55 -7.57 -45.16
C ILE A 30 13.72 -7.73 -46.13
N LYS A 31 14.28 -6.60 -46.56
CA LYS A 31 15.50 -6.53 -47.34
C LYS A 31 16.36 -5.36 -46.85
N PRO A 32 17.66 -5.53 -46.54
CA PRO A 32 18.56 -4.41 -46.29
C PRO A 32 18.63 -3.45 -47.49
N VAL A 33 18.72 -2.15 -47.22
CA VAL A 33 18.87 -1.13 -48.27
C VAL A 33 20.21 -1.33 -49.00
N ALA A 34 20.15 -1.37 -50.33
CA ALA A 34 21.31 -1.48 -51.21
C ALA A 34 21.33 -0.32 -52.22
N SER A 35 22.52 0.02 -52.71
CA SER A 35 22.71 1.05 -53.74
C SER A 35 21.91 0.73 -55.00
N GLY A 36 21.13 1.70 -55.48
CA GLY A 36 20.25 1.54 -56.64
C GLY A 36 18.85 0.99 -56.29
N ASP A 37 18.53 0.67 -55.05
CA ASP A 37 17.15 0.33 -54.72
C ASP A 37 16.19 1.48 -55.04
N ALA A 38 15.10 1.17 -55.74
CA ALA A 38 14.04 2.11 -56.08
C ALA A 38 12.67 1.44 -55.90
N PRO A 39 11.64 2.16 -55.40
CA PRO A 39 10.33 1.56 -55.12
C PRO A 39 9.74 0.81 -56.32
N ALA A 40 9.78 1.41 -57.52
CA ALA A 40 9.24 0.80 -58.74
C ALA A 40 9.89 -0.54 -59.12
N ARG A 41 11.20 -0.71 -58.85
CA ARG A 41 11.90 -1.98 -59.08
C ARG A 41 11.56 -3.00 -58.00
N LEU A 42 11.58 -2.58 -56.74
CA LEU A 42 11.34 -3.46 -55.60
C LEU A 42 9.93 -4.08 -55.60
N PHE A 43 8.91 -3.32 -56.03
CA PHE A 43 7.55 -3.87 -56.21
C PHE A 43 7.48 -5.02 -57.22
N ARG A 44 8.37 -5.05 -58.22
CA ARG A 44 8.45 -6.10 -59.25
C ARG A 44 9.37 -7.26 -58.86
N SER A 45 10.10 -7.15 -57.76
CA SER A 45 11.08 -8.16 -57.32
C SER A 45 10.81 -8.64 -55.89
N PRO A 46 9.62 -9.21 -55.61
CA PRO A 46 9.27 -9.68 -54.26
C PRO A 46 10.19 -10.78 -53.74
N ALA A 47 10.79 -11.58 -54.65
CA ALA A 47 11.76 -12.62 -54.31
C ALA A 47 13.07 -12.09 -53.68
N ALA A 48 13.34 -10.78 -53.79
CA ALA A 48 14.51 -10.16 -53.16
C ALA A 48 14.34 -9.89 -51.66
N PHE A 49 13.16 -10.16 -51.10
CA PHE A 49 12.85 -9.95 -49.68
C PHE A 49 12.82 -11.27 -48.91
N ASP A 50 13.36 -11.25 -47.70
CA ASP A 50 13.31 -12.37 -46.76
C ASP A 50 12.04 -12.30 -45.91
N CYS A 51 11.16 -13.29 -46.08
CA CYS A 51 9.90 -13.41 -45.36
C CYS A 51 9.95 -14.40 -44.17
N SER A 52 11.13 -14.98 -43.91
CA SER A 52 11.31 -16.12 -43.00
C SER A 52 12.08 -15.76 -41.74
N THR A 53 13.12 -14.93 -41.86
CA THR A 53 13.93 -14.51 -40.72
C THR A 53 13.12 -13.58 -39.81
N PRO A 54 13.08 -13.82 -38.49
CA PRO A 54 12.45 -12.90 -37.54
C PRO A 54 13.08 -11.50 -37.62
N GLN A 55 12.25 -10.45 -37.61
CA GLN A 55 12.72 -9.08 -37.84
C GLN A 55 13.85 -8.65 -36.89
N THR A 56 13.83 -9.14 -35.65
CA THR A 56 14.81 -8.83 -34.59
C THR A 56 16.22 -9.37 -34.86
N GLN A 57 16.39 -10.26 -35.85
CA GLN A 57 17.69 -10.84 -36.20
C GLN A 57 18.45 -10.03 -37.27
N PHE A 58 17.80 -9.09 -37.97
CA PHE A 58 18.44 -8.29 -39.03
C PHE A 58 19.41 -7.21 -38.53
N GLY A 59 19.53 -7.02 -37.22
CA GLY A 59 20.40 -5.99 -36.63
C GLY A 59 19.92 -4.57 -36.89
N ARG A 60 20.76 -3.58 -36.55
CA ARG A 60 20.48 -2.14 -36.78
C ARG A 60 20.83 -1.74 -38.21
N GLY A 61 20.07 -0.83 -38.81
CA GLY A 61 20.36 -0.34 -40.15
C GLY A 61 19.16 0.25 -40.89
N ASP A 62 19.30 0.34 -42.20
CA ASP A 62 18.27 0.81 -43.11
C ASP A 62 17.67 -0.39 -43.87
N PHE A 63 16.35 -0.46 -43.94
CA PHE A 63 15.63 -1.61 -44.44
C PHE A 63 14.48 -1.22 -45.37
N TRP A 64 14.27 -2.02 -46.40
CA TRP A 64 13.00 -2.12 -47.12
C TRP A 64 12.15 -3.21 -46.49
N VAL A 65 10.84 -2.94 -46.39
CA VAL A 65 9.86 -3.90 -45.88
C VAL A 65 8.73 -3.99 -46.90
N LEU A 66 8.43 -5.19 -47.40
CA LEU A 66 7.35 -5.42 -48.37
C LEU A 66 6.20 -6.17 -47.71
N ALA A 67 4.96 -5.74 -47.93
CA ALA A 67 3.78 -6.54 -47.60
C ALA A 67 3.62 -7.66 -48.64
N SER A 68 3.66 -8.91 -48.19
CA SER A 68 3.59 -10.08 -49.08
C SER A 68 2.23 -10.23 -49.78
N HIS A 69 1.14 -9.82 -49.14
CA HIS A 69 -0.20 -9.82 -49.71
C HIS A 69 -1.06 -8.70 -49.08
N LEU A 70 -1.98 -8.16 -49.87
CA LEU A 70 -3.03 -7.26 -49.40
C LEU A 70 -4.35 -8.05 -49.33
N PRO A 71 -4.94 -8.22 -48.15
CA PRO A 71 -6.12 -9.07 -47.98
C PRO A 71 -7.45 -8.41 -48.41
N ILE A 72 -7.47 -7.09 -48.63
CA ILE A 72 -8.70 -6.32 -48.92
C ILE A 72 -8.75 -5.92 -50.39
N SER A 73 -9.87 -6.21 -51.06
CA SER A 73 -10.21 -5.67 -52.38
C SER A 73 -10.49 -4.16 -52.24
N THR A 74 -9.54 -3.33 -52.65
CA THR A 74 -9.61 -1.86 -52.57
C THR A 74 -10.47 -1.24 -53.68
N ARG A 75 -11.53 -1.93 -54.10
CA ARG A 75 -12.51 -1.41 -55.08
C ARG A 75 -13.47 -0.44 -54.38
N ALA A 76 -13.06 0.82 -54.32
CA ALA A 76 -13.86 2.05 -54.21
C ALA A 76 -15.07 2.08 -53.24
N ALA A 77 -14.86 2.68 -52.06
CA ALA A 77 -15.80 3.61 -51.40
C ALA A 77 -15.20 4.24 -50.12
N THR A 78 -14.26 3.56 -49.46
CA THR A 78 -13.65 4.04 -48.21
C THR A 78 -12.12 4.10 -48.30
N PRO A 79 -11.48 5.22 -47.90
CA PRO A 79 -10.03 5.32 -47.88
C PRO A 79 -9.46 4.34 -46.83
N LEU A 80 -8.45 3.58 -47.24
CA LEU A 80 -7.78 2.57 -46.41
C LEU A 80 -6.72 3.23 -45.54
N SER A 81 -6.64 2.83 -44.28
CA SER A 81 -5.55 3.21 -43.37
C SER A 81 -4.58 2.06 -43.17
N VAL A 82 -3.29 2.36 -43.14
CA VAL A 82 -2.23 1.45 -42.72
C VAL A 82 -1.82 1.80 -41.29
N ARG A 83 -1.87 0.81 -40.42
CA ARG A 83 -1.60 0.94 -38.98
C ARG A 83 -0.37 0.11 -38.61
N THR A 84 0.55 0.69 -37.86
CA THR A 84 1.80 0.03 -37.40
C THR A 84 2.11 0.45 -35.97
N ALA A 85 2.80 -0.39 -35.21
CA ALA A 85 3.26 -0.01 -33.87
C ALA A 85 4.34 1.09 -33.95
N ALA A 86 4.25 2.09 -33.08
CA ALA A 86 5.23 3.17 -32.99
C ALA A 86 6.52 2.66 -32.33
N ILE A 87 7.55 2.43 -33.14
CA ILE A 87 8.86 1.95 -32.72
C ILE A 87 9.96 2.97 -33.05
N TRP A 88 11.17 2.71 -32.55
CA TRP A 88 12.31 3.60 -32.76
C TRP A 88 12.85 3.50 -34.19
N GLN A 89 12.58 4.53 -34.97
CA GLN A 89 13.16 4.76 -36.31
C GLN A 89 13.48 6.25 -36.48
N ARG A 90 14.43 6.59 -37.37
CA ARG A 90 14.77 7.99 -37.65
C ARG A 90 13.81 8.59 -38.67
N HIS A 91 13.49 7.84 -39.71
CA HIS A 91 12.59 8.23 -40.78
C HIS A 91 11.93 6.98 -41.36
N SER A 92 10.67 7.10 -41.76
CA SER A 92 9.95 6.03 -42.44
C SER A 92 9.19 6.61 -43.62
N THR A 93 9.13 5.91 -44.73
CA THR A 93 8.29 6.29 -45.87
C THR A 93 7.48 5.09 -46.31
N LEU A 94 6.16 5.24 -46.33
CA LEU A 94 5.24 4.24 -46.84
C LEU A 94 4.97 4.52 -48.31
N TYR A 95 5.12 3.51 -49.15
CA TYR A 95 4.82 3.55 -50.57
C TYR A 95 3.63 2.63 -50.84
N GLY A 96 2.63 3.16 -51.54
CA GLY A 96 1.50 2.39 -52.07
C GLY A 96 1.58 2.31 -53.59
N ARG A 97 1.53 1.10 -54.15
CA ARG A 97 1.40 0.89 -55.60
C ARG A 97 -0.04 0.55 -55.96
N PHE A 98 -0.59 1.24 -56.96
CA PHE A 98 -1.92 1.00 -57.50
C PHE A 98 -1.88 0.13 -58.78
N ALA A 99 -3.02 -0.45 -59.15
CA ALA A 99 -3.12 -1.41 -60.25
C ALA A 99 -2.77 -0.81 -61.63
N ASP A 100 -2.94 0.50 -61.80
CA ASP A 100 -2.53 1.26 -62.99
C ASP A 100 -1.02 1.60 -63.01
N GLY A 101 -0.28 1.19 -61.98
CA GLY A 101 1.17 1.39 -61.88
C GLY A 101 1.56 2.68 -61.15
N ALA A 102 0.62 3.53 -60.76
CA ALA A 102 0.92 4.72 -59.95
C ALA A 102 1.53 4.31 -58.59
N ILE A 103 2.53 5.07 -58.14
CA ILE A 103 3.17 4.88 -56.83
C ILE A 103 3.03 6.19 -56.05
N VAL A 104 2.41 6.12 -54.88
CA VAL A 104 2.29 7.24 -53.96
C VAL A 104 3.23 7.01 -52.78
N ALA A 105 3.96 8.06 -52.39
CA ALA A 105 4.83 8.07 -51.22
C ALA A 105 4.19 8.90 -50.10
N LEU A 106 4.19 8.33 -48.90
CA LEU A 106 3.70 8.91 -47.66
C LEU A 106 4.90 8.97 -46.70
N PRO A 107 5.71 10.05 -46.75
CA PRO A 107 6.85 10.21 -45.87
C PRO A 107 6.37 10.50 -44.45
N LEU A 108 7.10 9.99 -43.46
CA LEU A 108 6.88 10.22 -42.05
C LEU A 108 8.19 10.66 -41.41
N GLY A 109 8.30 12.00 -41.29
CA GLY A 109 9.44 12.74 -40.77
C GLY A 109 9.57 12.70 -39.25
N ARG A 110 10.72 13.20 -38.76
CA ARG A 110 10.90 13.52 -37.33
C ARG A 110 9.84 14.52 -36.89
N GLY A 111 9.06 14.17 -35.87
CA GLY A 111 8.03 15.05 -35.29
C GLY A 111 6.68 15.02 -36.02
N ASP A 112 6.55 14.26 -37.11
CA ASP A 112 5.24 13.98 -37.72
C ASP A 112 4.60 12.70 -37.15
N VAL A 113 5.37 11.84 -36.48
CA VAL A 113 4.83 10.62 -35.85
C VAL A 113 3.79 10.97 -34.81
N SER A 114 4.01 11.99 -33.99
CA SER A 114 3.06 12.47 -32.97
C SER A 114 1.68 12.81 -33.55
N ARG A 115 1.63 13.38 -34.76
CA ARG A 115 0.39 13.77 -35.46
C ARG A 115 -0.38 12.59 -36.03
N HIS A 116 0.33 11.51 -36.34
CA HIS A 116 -0.24 10.28 -36.88
C HIS A 116 -0.44 9.21 -35.79
N LEU A 117 -0.14 9.54 -34.53
CA LEU A 117 -0.20 8.61 -33.41
C LEU A 117 -1.62 8.51 -32.86
N GLN A 118 -2.16 7.30 -32.89
CA GLN A 118 -3.40 6.92 -32.24
C GLN A 118 -3.15 6.24 -30.89
N LEU A 119 -4.20 6.15 -30.07
CA LEU A 119 -4.15 5.43 -28.80
C LEU A 119 -3.73 3.98 -28.99
N GLY A 120 -2.91 3.49 -28.06
CA GLY A 120 -2.20 2.22 -28.20
C GLY A 120 -0.81 2.36 -28.82
N ALA A 121 -0.32 3.59 -28.98
CA ALA A 121 0.91 3.95 -29.69
C ALA A 121 0.98 3.32 -31.10
N ILE A 122 -0.12 3.48 -31.84
CA ILE A 122 -0.24 3.01 -33.22
C ILE A 122 -0.08 4.19 -34.17
N VAL A 123 0.87 4.12 -35.09
CA VAL A 123 1.00 5.08 -36.18
C VAL A 123 0.00 4.69 -37.26
N GLU A 124 -0.91 5.61 -37.58
CA GLU A 124 -1.92 5.45 -38.63
C GLU A 124 -1.65 6.40 -39.80
N GLN A 125 -1.51 5.84 -41.00
CA GLN A 125 -1.36 6.60 -42.24
C GLN A 125 -2.52 6.27 -43.18
N ALA A 126 -3.30 7.29 -43.54
CA ALA A 126 -4.35 7.13 -44.53
C ALA A 126 -3.76 7.09 -45.95
N ILE A 127 -4.08 6.05 -46.70
CA ILE A 127 -3.74 5.97 -48.12
C ILE A 127 -4.66 6.93 -48.88
N PRO A 128 -4.11 7.85 -49.72
CA PRO A 128 -4.93 8.76 -50.52
C PRO A 128 -5.90 8.00 -51.42
N ALA A 129 -7.09 8.58 -51.61
CA ALA A 129 -8.08 8.02 -52.53
C ALA A 129 -7.52 7.99 -53.96
N HIS A 130 -7.75 6.89 -54.68
CA HIS A 130 -7.22 6.68 -56.02
C HIS A 130 -8.20 5.87 -56.87
N PRO A 131 -8.32 6.14 -58.20
CA PRO A 131 -9.27 5.43 -59.06
C PRO A 131 -8.95 3.94 -59.24
N ALA A 132 -7.67 3.60 -59.35
CA ALA A 132 -7.21 2.21 -59.41
C ALA A 132 -7.03 1.63 -57.99
N PRO A 133 -7.31 0.33 -57.77
CA PRO A 133 -7.15 -0.32 -56.48
C PRO A 133 -5.66 -0.40 -56.07
N LEU A 134 -5.40 -0.25 -54.77
CA LEU A 134 -4.09 -0.48 -54.16
C LEU A 134 -3.74 -1.97 -54.23
N VAL A 135 -2.56 -2.30 -54.75
CA VAL A 135 -2.11 -3.69 -54.99
C VAL A 135 -0.91 -4.11 -54.15
N GLN A 136 -0.03 -3.18 -53.75
CA GLN A 136 1.13 -3.49 -52.90
C GLN A 136 1.49 -2.33 -51.97
N LEU A 137 2.07 -2.68 -50.82
CA LEU A 137 2.64 -1.76 -49.84
C LEU A 137 4.12 -2.06 -49.62
N LEU A 138 4.93 -1.00 -49.54
CA LEU A 138 6.37 -1.07 -49.30
C LEU A 138 6.76 0.03 -48.31
N TRP A 139 7.59 -0.26 -47.31
CA TRP A 139 8.17 0.74 -46.43
C TRP A 139 9.67 0.88 -46.72
N LYS A 140 10.15 2.13 -46.70
CA LYS A 140 11.57 2.44 -46.52
C LYS A 140 11.77 2.89 -45.08
N ILE A 141 12.58 2.16 -44.32
CA ILE A 141 12.91 2.47 -42.93
C ILE A 141 14.37 2.89 -42.86
N GLU A 142 14.63 4.05 -42.28
CA GLU A 142 15.97 4.60 -42.12
C GLU A 142 16.30 4.76 -40.63
N GLY A 143 17.49 4.31 -40.23
CA GLY A 143 17.99 4.34 -38.87
C GLY A 143 17.18 3.47 -37.91
N ALA A 144 16.77 2.27 -38.33
CA ALA A 144 16.13 1.32 -37.43
C ALA A 144 17.14 0.83 -36.38
N SER A 145 16.82 1.07 -35.10
CA SER A 145 17.57 0.46 -33.99
C SER A 145 17.31 -1.04 -33.85
N ASN A 146 16.18 -1.49 -34.40
CA ASN A 146 15.70 -2.88 -34.41
C ASN A 146 15.70 -3.56 -33.03
N LEU A 147 15.35 -2.81 -31.98
CA LEU A 147 15.25 -3.37 -30.61
C LEU A 147 14.05 -4.30 -30.43
N ARG A 148 12.97 -4.08 -31.21
CA ARG A 148 11.69 -4.82 -31.11
C ARG A 148 11.18 -5.32 -32.46
N GLY A 149 11.98 -5.19 -33.51
CA GLY A 149 11.56 -5.37 -34.90
C GLY A 149 11.71 -4.08 -35.73
N ILE A 150 11.48 -4.21 -37.04
CA ILE A 150 11.66 -3.15 -38.02
C ILE A 150 10.33 -2.49 -38.37
N VAL A 151 9.27 -3.24 -38.66
CA VAL A 151 7.89 -2.76 -38.80
C VAL A 151 6.99 -3.79 -38.14
N VAL A 152 6.37 -3.43 -37.03
CA VAL A 152 5.70 -4.39 -36.14
C VAL A 152 4.21 -4.08 -36.06
N GLY A 153 3.39 -5.13 -35.97
CA GLY A 153 1.93 -4.99 -35.86
C GLY A 153 1.30 -4.30 -37.07
N ALA A 154 1.88 -4.48 -38.26
CA ALA A 154 1.35 -3.89 -39.47
C ALA A 154 0.00 -4.51 -39.82
N GLN A 155 -1.01 -3.66 -39.99
CA GLN A 155 -2.35 -4.06 -40.33
C GLN A 155 -3.01 -3.00 -41.21
N THR A 156 -3.96 -3.43 -42.04
CA THR A 156 -4.84 -2.51 -42.78
C THR A 156 -6.17 -2.39 -42.04
N ALA A 157 -6.75 -1.20 -42.04
CA ALA A 157 -8.06 -0.94 -41.44
C ALA A 157 -8.85 0.05 -42.31
N THR A 158 -10.16 -0.11 -42.36
CA THR A 158 -11.06 0.93 -42.88
C THR A 158 -11.17 2.08 -41.87
N ARG A 159 -11.73 3.24 -42.27
CA ARG A 159 -11.98 4.36 -41.34
C ARG A 159 -12.89 3.96 -40.18
N GLU A 160 -13.91 3.14 -40.43
CA GLU A 160 -14.86 2.69 -39.41
C GLU A 160 -14.20 1.75 -38.40
N GLU A 161 -13.47 0.73 -38.91
CA GLU A 161 -12.65 -0.15 -38.06
C GLU A 161 -11.63 0.65 -37.25
N SER A 162 -11.03 1.67 -37.87
CA SER A 162 -10.06 2.50 -37.18
C SER A 162 -10.68 3.30 -36.04
N ALA A 163 -11.83 3.93 -36.30
CA ALA A 163 -12.60 4.66 -35.30
C ALA A 163 -13.05 3.76 -34.14
N LEU A 164 -13.56 2.55 -34.42
CA LEU A 164 -13.96 1.58 -33.40
C LEU A 164 -12.77 1.16 -32.52
N ASN A 165 -11.63 0.84 -33.14
CA ASN A 165 -10.40 0.51 -32.42
C ASN A 165 -9.93 1.67 -31.53
N ASN A 166 -9.97 2.90 -32.05
CA ASN A 166 -9.54 4.09 -31.29
C ASN A 166 -10.50 4.38 -30.13
N LEU A 167 -11.81 4.21 -30.32
CA LEU A 167 -12.82 4.37 -29.27
C LEU A 167 -12.66 3.31 -28.16
N PHE A 168 -12.42 2.05 -28.53
CA PHE A 168 -12.14 0.99 -27.57
C PHE A 168 -10.90 1.30 -26.73
N MET A 169 -9.82 1.73 -27.37
CA MET A 169 -8.60 2.12 -26.65
C MET A 169 -8.82 3.34 -25.77
N ALA A 170 -9.57 4.34 -26.24
CA ALA A 170 -9.95 5.50 -25.43
C ALA A 170 -10.71 5.09 -24.18
N ALA A 171 -11.71 4.21 -24.30
CA ALA A 171 -12.45 3.69 -23.16
C ALA A 171 -11.54 2.93 -22.18
N LEU A 172 -10.65 2.07 -22.68
CA LEU A 172 -9.71 1.31 -21.86
C LEU A 172 -8.76 2.21 -21.06
N TYR A 173 -8.11 3.17 -21.73
CA TYR A 173 -7.18 4.10 -21.09
C TYR A 173 -7.88 5.09 -20.16
N ALA A 174 -9.08 5.57 -20.51
CA ALA A 174 -9.87 6.45 -19.65
C ALA A 174 -10.34 5.73 -18.38
N ALA A 175 -10.81 4.48 -18.50
CA ALA A 175 -11.20 3.67 -17.34
C ALA A 175 -10.01 3.44 -16.39
N PHE A 176 -8.84 3.12 -16.95
CA PHE A 176 -7.61 2.98 -16.18
C PHE A 176 -7.18 4.30 -15.51
N GLY A 177 -7.23 5.42 -16.24
CA GLY A 177 -6.91 6.75 -15.72
C GLY A 177 -7.83 7.12 -14.55
N GLY A 178 -9.14 6.92 -14.72
CA GLY A 178 -10.13 7.14 -13.67
C GLY A 178 -9.87 6.28 -12.42
N LEU A 179 -9.55 4.99 -12.60
CA LEU A 179 -9.20 4.08 -11.50
C LEU A 179 -7.96 4.57 -10.74
N CYS A 180 -6.90 4.97 -11.44
CA CYS A 180 -5.69 5.47 -10.79
C CYS A 180 -5.94 6.79 -10.04
N VAL A 181 -6.75 7.71 -10.59
CA VAL A 181 -7.16 8.93 -9.87
C VAL A 181 -7.92 8.58 -8.60
N ALA A 182 -8.88 7.66 -8.67
CA ALA A 182 -9.62 7.19 -7.50
C ALA A 182 -8.70 6.58 -6.43
N LEU A 183 -7.73 5.75 -6.83
CA LEU A 183 -6.72 5.19 -5.93
C LEU A 183 -5.86 6.26 -5.27
N LEU A 184 -5.43 7.29 -6.02
CA LEU A 184 -4.64 8.38 -5.47
C LEU A 184 -5.43 9.14 -4.42
N VAL A 185 -6.67 9.53 -4.73
CA VAL A 185 -7.56 10.22 -3.78
C VAL A 185 -7.79 9.38 -2.53
N HIS A 186 -8.11 8.09 -2.70
CA HIS A 186 -8.34 7.17 -1.58
C HIS A 186 -7.09 7.01 -0.70
N ASN A 187 -5.93 6.72 -1.29
CA ASN A 187 -4.70 6.48 -0.53
C ASN A 187 -4.16 7.76 0.12
N LEU A 188 -4.31 8.93 -0.51
CA LEU A 188 -3.95 10.22 0.11
C LEU A 188 -4.87 10.59 1.27
N ALA A 189 -6.18 10.34 1.13
CA ALA A 189 -7.13 10.53 2.23
C ALA A 189 -6.81 9.61 3.41
N MET A 190 -6.51 8.34 3.14
CA MET A 190 -6.08 7.38 4.14
C MET A 190 -4.73 7.76 4.78
N TRP A 191 -3.79 8.30 4.00
CA TRP A 191 -2.52 8.81 4.52
C TRP A 191 -2.72 9.99 5.46
N ARG A 192 -3.63 10.91 5.14
CA ARG A 192 -3.96 12.02 6.04
C ARG A 192 -4.52 11.53 7.38
N ALA A 193 -5.26 10.42 7.37
CA ALA A 193 -5.85 9.83 8.58
C ALA A 193 -4.83 9.03 9.43
N MET A 194 -3.95 8.24 8.79
CA MET A 194 -3.10 7.27 9.50
C MET A 194 -1.61 7.59 9.50
N LYS A 195 -1.14 8.44 8.58
CA LYS A 195 0.26 8.86 8.43
C LYS A 195 1.27 7.71 8.29
N HIS A 196 0.90 6.62 7.60
CA HIS A 196 1.83 5.53 7.32
C HIS A 196 2.63 5.76 6.02
N ASP A 197 3.94 5.59 6.07
CA ASP A 197 4.87 5.90 4.96
C ASP A 197 4.60 5.12 3.67
N PHE A 198 4.13 3.87 3.78
CA PHE A 198 3.89 3.01 2.61
C PHE A 198 2.85 3.57 1.64
N GLN A 199 1.93 4.42 2.12
CA GLN A 199 0.87 4.99 1.29
C GLN A 199 1.41 6.06 0.35
N ILE A 200 2.37 6.88 0.78
CA ILE A 200 3.03 7.84 -0.10
C ILE A 200 3.81 7.10 -1.18
N ILE A 201 4.55 6.05 -0.81
CA ILE A 201 5.31 5.24 -1.78
C ILE A 201 4.38 4.64 -2.82
N TYR A 202 3.22 4.11 -2.40
CA TYR A 202 2.20 3.60 -3.32
C TYR A 202 1.64 4.70 -4.24
N CYS A 203 1.30 5.87 -3.70
CA CYS A 203 0.83 7.00 -4.51
C CYS A 203 1.88 7.43 -5.55
N LEU A 204 3.15 7.53 -5.17
CA LEU A 204 4.24 7.83 -6.09
C LEU A 204 4.35 6.76 -7.19
N MET A 205 4.23 5.48 -6.82
CA MET A 205 4.23 4.38 -7.78
C MET A 205 3.10 4.54 -8.79
N VAL A 206 1.87 4.82 -8.34
CA VAL A 206 0.71 5.05 -9.20
C VAL A 206 0.90 6.28 -10.10
N VAL A 207 1.49 7.36 -9.60
CA VAL A 207 1.79 8.56 -10.42
C VAL A 207 2.79 8.24 -11.52
N THR A 208 3.91 7.58 -11.20
CA THR A 208 4.90 7.20 -12.23
C THR A 208 4.30 6.28 -13.29
N LEU A 209 3.42 5.37 -12.89
CA LEU A 209 2.71 4.50 -13.81
C LEU A 209 1.65 5.24 -14.64
N MET A 210 0.98 6.24 -14.08
CA MET A 210 0.07 7.10 -14.84
C MET A 210 0.81 7.82 -15.96
N ILE A 211 1.97 8.42 -15.64
CA ILE A 211 2.81 9.12 -16.62
C ILE A 211 3.31 8.12 -17.67
N TYR A 212 3.74 6.93 -17.25
CA TYR A 212 4.08 5.84 -18.17
C TYR A 212 2.91 5.52 -19.11
N THR A 213 1.70 5.33 -18.59
CA THR A 213 0.53 4.97 -19.41
C THR A 213 0.16 6.09 -20.39
N LEU A 214 0.20 7.35 -19.99
CA LEU A 214 -0.02 8.49 -20.89
C LEU A 214 1.01 8.52 -22.02
N SER A 215 2.28 8.28 -21.72
CA SER A 215 3.36 8.25 -22.70
C SER A 215 3.34 6.99 -23.57
N SER A 216 3.07 5.82 -22.99
CA SER A 216 3.08 4.53 -23.69
C SER A 216 1.87 4.36 -24.59
N SER A 217 0.71 4.92 -24.22
CA SER A 217 -0.52 4.91 -25.04
C SER A 217 -0.45 5.83 -26.25
N GLY A 218 0.46 6.80 -26.25
CA GLY A 218 0.51 7.88 -27.24
C GLY A 218 -0.35 9.09 -26.90
N ALA A 219 -1.18 9.04 -25.84
CA ALA A 219 -2.00 10.17 -25.41
C ALA A 219 -1.16 11.42 -25.07
N LEU A 220 0.06 11.22 -24.57
CA LEU A 220 0.99 12.32 -24.30
C LEU A 220 1.32 13.14 -25.56
N ALA A 221 1.36 12.51 -26.74
CA ALA A 221 1.61 13.19 -28.00
C ALA A 221 0.45 14.12 -28.41
N TRP A 222 -0.77 13.86 -27.94
CA TRP A 222 -1.91 14.75 -28.18
C TRP A 222 -1.85 16.00 -27.30
N LEU A 223 -1.33 15.87 -26.07
CA LEU A 223 -1.08 16.98 -25.16
C LEU A 223 0.14 17.81 -25.57
N TRP A 224 1.13 17.16 -26.18
CA TRP A 224 2.38 17.78 -26.62
C TRP A 224 2.74 17.39 -28.07
N PRO A 225 2.07 17.95 -29.10
CA PRO A 225 2.27 17.53 -30.49
C PRO A 225 3.68 17.80 -31.04
N SER A 226 4.39 18.78 -30.49
CA SER A 226 5.77 19.12 -30.87
C SER A 226 6.83 18.22 -30.21
N MET A 227 6.42 17.25 -29.40
CA MET A 227 7.33 16.38 -28.67
C MET A 227 8.14 15.52 -29.65
N PRO A 228 9.48 15.48 -29.54
CA PRO A 228 10.29 14.58 -30.34
C PRO A 228 9.94 13.11 -30.09
N ASP A 229 9.84 12.33 -31.16
CA ASP A 229 9.38 10.93 -31.11
C ASP A 229 10.19 10.04 -30.13
N MET A 230 11.47 10.39 -29.93
CA MET A 230 12.40 9.67 -29.07
C MET A 230 12.18 9.95 -27.58
N ASP A 231 11.65 11.12 -27.24
CA ASP A 231 11.48 11.52 -25.84
C ASP A 231 10.38 10.72 -25.16
N ARG A 232 9.34 10.31 -25.90
CA ARG A 232 8.30 9.41 -25.41
C ARG A 232 8.88 8.08 -24.95
N ILE A 233 9.81 7.51 -25.73
CA ILE A 233 10.49 6.25 -25.38
C ILE A 233 11.38 6.45 -24.15
N ARG A 234 12.13 7.57 -24.06
CA ARG A 234 12.93 7.90 -22.87
C ARG A 234 12.08 8.00 -21.60
N ILE A 235 10.93 8.69 -21.68
CA ILE A 235 9.96 8.78 -20.58
C ILE A 235 9.46 7.39 -20.19
N ASN A 236 9.13 6.53 -21.16
CA ASN A 236 8.64 5.18 -20.86
C ASN A 236 9.63 4.37 -20.02
N TYR A 237 10.93 4.38 -20.38
CA TYR A 237 11.97 3.64 -19.63
C TYR A 237 12.19 4.24 -18.24
N LEU A 238 12.23 5.56 -18.14
CA LEU A 238 12.40 6.25 -16.86
C LEU A 238 11.22 6.01 -15.91
N MET A 239 9.99 6.13 -16.40
CA MET A 239 8.80 5.94 -15.58
C MET A 239 8.60 4.48 -15.17
N LEU A 240 8.87 3.52 -16.07
CA LEU A 240 8.71 2.10 -15.75
C LEU A 240 9.77 1.63 -14.72
N SER A 241 11.01 2.08 -14.83
CA SER A 241 12.05 1.81 -13.81
C SER A 241 11.77 2.49 -12.47
N SER A 242 11.27 3.74 -12.50
CA SER A 242 10.77 4.49 -11.33
C SER A 242 9.71 3.72 -10.59
N SER A 243 8.68 3.28 -11.32
CA SER A 243 7.61 2.45 -10.80
C SER A 243 8.11 1.13 -10.20
N ALA A 244 8.95 0.39 -10.93
CA ALA A 244 9.49 -0.89 -10.47
C ALA A 244 10.31 -0.76 -9.17
N SER A 245 11.06 0.33 -9.04
CA SER A 245 11.83 0.63 -7.83
C SER A 245 10.92 1.00 -6.67
N LEU A 246 9.88 1.80 -6.92
CA LEU A 246 8.86 2.13 -5.93
C LEU A 246 8.06 0.89 -5.50
N ALA A 247 7.85 -0.09 -6.38
CA ALA A 247 7.24 -1.38 -6.03
C ALA A 247 8.11 -2.19 -5.06
N LEU A 248 9.44 -2.22 -5.25
CA LEU A 248 10.36 -2.85 -4.31
C LEU A 248 10.41 -2.12 -2.96
N LEU A 249 10.41 -0.79 -2.97
CA LEU A 249 10.35 0.03 -1.76
C LEU A 249 9.02 -0.15 -1.04
N PHE A 250 7.91 -0.24 -1.78
CA PHE A 250 6.60 -0.56 -1.24
C PHE A 250 6.62 -1.92 -0.55
N ALA A 251 7.11 -2.97 -1.23
CA ALA A 251 7.23 -4.31 -0.62
C ALA A 251 8.06 -4.27 0.67
N ARG A 252 9.16 -3.49 0.70
CA ARG A 252 10.00 -3.30 1.90
C ARG A 252 9.26 -2.61 3.05
N SER A 253 8.45 -1.61 2.75
CA SER A 253 7.61 -0.91 3.75
C SER A 253 6.39 -1.74 4.17
N TYR A 254 5.92 -2.64 3.31
CA TYR A 254 4.71 -3.42 3.51
C TYR A 254 4.95 -4.63 4.41
N PHE A 255 5.99 -5.43 4.16
CA PHE A 255 6.31 -6.58 5.03
C PHE A 255 7.06 -6.16 6.30
N GLU A 256 7.09 -7.06 7.28
CA GLU A 256 7.83 -6.87 8.52
C GLU A 256 9.36 -6.80 8.27
N PRO A 257 10.12 -6.00 9.05
CA PRO A 257 11.57 -5.82 8.85
C PRO A 257 12.38 -7.14 8.81
N ARG A 258 11.92 -8.17 9.54
CA ARG A 258 12.50 -9.52 9.58
C ARG A 258 12.55 -10.22 8.21
N VAL A 259 11.61 -9.91 7.31
CA VAL A 259 11.58 -10.47 5.95
C VAL A 259 12.78 -9.98 5.14
N PHE A 260 13.22 -8.75 5.36
CA PHE A 260 14.32 -8.13 4.63
C PHE A 260 15.65 -8.10 5.40
N ALA A 261 15.77 -8.82 6.52
CA ALA A 261 17.02 -8.88 7.27
C ALA A 261 18.14 -9.60 6.47
N GLY A 262 19.40 -9.27 6.72
CA GLY A 262 20.56 -9.90 6.07
C GLY A 262 20.63 -9.65 4.55
N TRP A 263 20.98 -10.69 3.78
CA TRP A 263 21.30 -10.57 2.36
C TRP A 263 20.12 -10.12 1.48
N ILE A 264 18.88 -10.49 1.81
CA ILE A 264 17.69 -10.09 1.01
C ILE A 264 17.53 -8.57 1.01
N GLY A 265 17.70 -7.91 2.15
CA GLY A 265 17.62 -6.45 2.23
C GLY A 265 18.72 -5.74 1.43
N VAL A 266 19.91 -6.35 1.32
CA VAL A 266 21.00 -5.85 0.48
C VAL A 266 20.66 -6.03 -1.00
N ALA A 267 20.24 -7.24 -1.39
CA ALA A 267 19.85 -7.56 -2.76
C ALA A 267 18.74 -6.65 -3.27
N VAL A 268 17.69 -6.41 -2.47
CA VAL A 268 16.60 -5.50 -2.83
C VAL A 268 17.11 -4.08 -3.08
N ARG A 269 18.00 -3.55 -2.22
CA ARG A 269 18.58 -2.21 -2.44
C ARG A 269 19.43 -2.15 -3.70
N LEU A 270 20.28 -3.15 -3.94
CA LEU A 270 21.11 -3.21 -5.14
C LEU A 270 20.26 -3.25 -6.40
N VAL A 271 19.23 -4.10 -6.44
CA VAL A 271 18.30 -4.17 -7.58
C VAL A 271 17.53 -2.87 -7.76
N THR A 272 17.11 -2.20 -6.68
CA THR A 272 16.45 -0.88 -6.74
C THR A 272 17.37 0.16 -7.39
N VAL A 273 18.63 0.24 -6.96
CA VAL A 273 19.63 1.13 -7.57
C VAL A 273 19.90 0.76 -9.04
N MET A 274 19.98 -0.54 -9.34
CA MET A 274 20.17 -1.04 -10.71
C MET A 274 19.01 -0.64 -11.63
N LEU A 275 17.76 -0.71 -11.16
CA LEU A 275 16.58 -0.27 -11.91
C LEU A 275 16.61 1.25 -12.17
N MET A 276 16.88 2.06 -11.13
CA MET A 276 17.00 3.51 -11.27
C MET A 276 18.09 3.92 -12.26
N THR A 277 19.26 3.32 -12.12
CA THR A 277 20.41 3.61 -13.00
C THR A 277 20.16 3.13 -14.43
N SER A 278 19.48 2.00 -14.64
CA SER A 278 19.15 1.52 -15.99
C SER A 278 18.15 2.44 -16.71
N GLY A 279 17.11 2.91 -16.01
CA GLY A 279 16.17 3.88 -16.55
C GLY A 279 16.80 5.23 -16.86
N LEU A 280 17.57 5.77 -15.92
CA LEU A 280 18.23 7.08 -16.06
C LEU A 280 19.30 7.05 -17.16
N SER A 281 20.14 6.01 -17.21
CA SER A 281 21.14 5.86 -18.26
C SER A 281 20.50 5.72 -19.64
N PHE A 282 19.38 4.99 -19.76
CA PHE A 282 18.62 4.93 -21.01
C PHE A 282 18.06 6.31 -21.41
N ALA A 283 17.49 7.06 -20.46
CA ALA A 283 16.93 8.37 -20.73
C ALA A 283 17.99 9.38 -21.22
N LEU A 284 19.20 9.35 -20.65
CA LEU A 284 20.25 10.34 -20.89
C LEU A 284 21.19 9.99 -22.05
N LEU A 285 21.58 8.73 -22.19
CA LEU A 285 22.69 8.34 -23.08
C LEU A 285 22.24 7.91 -24.47
N VAL A 286 20.97 7.54 -24.62
CA VAL A 286 20.43 7.10 -25.90
C VAL A 286 20.37 8.31 -26.88
N PRO A 287 20.75 8.15 -28.18
CA PRO A 287 20.89 6.89 -28.92
C PRO A 287 22.25 6.20 -28.81
N TRP A 288 23.21 6.75 -28.06
CA TRP A 288 24.52 6.13 -27.91
C TRP A 288 24.38 4.78 -27.20
N GLN A 289 24.92 3.72 -27.81
CA GLN A 289 24.85 2.34 -27.32
C GLN A 289 23.44 1.82 -26.97
N ALA A 290 22.41 2.21 -27.73
CA ALA A 290 21.00 1.87 -27.44
C ALA A 290 20.75 0.37 -27.14
N LEU A 291 21.43 -0.56 -27.83
CA LEU A 291 21.30 -2.00 -27.58
C LEU A 291 21.85 -2.41 -26.21
N ALA A 292 23.00 -1.87 -25.81
CA ALA A 292 23.61 -2.17 -24.51
C ALA A 292 22.74 -1.62 -23.37
N LEU A 293 22.24 -0.39 -23.51
CA LEU A 293 21.34 0.24 -22.54
C LEU A 293 20.01 -0.51 -22.43
N HIS A 294 19.45 -0.98 -23.57
CA HIS A 294 18.25 -1.82 -23.57
C HIS A 294 18.48 -3.16 -22.86
N LYS A 295 19.62 -3.83 -23.10
CA LYS A 295 19.99 -5.07 -22.39
C LYS A 295 20.17 -4.82 -20.90
N PHE A 296 20.86 -3.75 -20.51
CA PHE A 296 21.03 -3.40 -19.10
C PHE A 296 19.68 -3.19 -18.41
N PHE A 297 18.75 -2.49 -19.07
CA PHE A 297 17.37 -2.34 -18.62
C PHE A 297 16.67 -3.70 -18.46
N ALA A 298 16.69 -4.56 -19.49
CA ALA A 298 16.06 -5.88 -19.43
C ALA A 298 16.63 -6.75 -18.30
N PHE A 299 17.95 -6.77 -18.11
CA PHE A 299 18.60 -7.52 -17.03
C PHE A 299 18.28 -6.96 -15.64
N SER A 300 18.10 -5.64 -15.49
CA SER A 300 17.67 -5.06 -14.21
C SER A 300 16.26 -5.51 -13.80
N PHE A 301 15.34 -5.61 -14.77
CA PHE A 301 14.00 -6.14 -14.54
C PHE A 301 14.01 -7.66 -14.31
N LEU A 302 14.88 -8.41 -15.00
CA LEU A 302 15.07 -9.82 -14.75
C LEU A 302 15.55 -10.07 -13.30
N ALA A 303 16.52 -9.29 -12.83
CA ALA A 303 17.01 -9.35 -11.46
C ALA A 303 15.89 -9.08 -10.43
N MET A 304 15.02 -8.10 -10.71
CA MET A 304 13.82 -7.86 -9.91
C MET A 304 12.90 -9.07 -9.86
N VAL A 305 12.50 -9.62 -11.02
CA VAL A 305 11.59 -10.76 -11.09
C VAL A 305 12.19 -12.01 -10.41
N ALA A 306 13.49 -12.25 -10.60
CA ALA A 306 14.20 -13.37 -9.98
C ALA A 306 14.32 -13.24 -8.46
N LEU A 307 14.29 -12.02 -7.91
CA LEU A 307 14.37 -11.77 -6.47
C LEU A 307 13.03 -12.05 -5.75
N ILE A 308 11.90 -11.93 -6.45
CA ILE A 308 10.56 -12.05 -5.86
C ILE A 308 10.33 -13.43 -5.20
N PRO A 309 10.64 -14.58 -5.83
CA PRO A 309 10.52 -15.88 -5.19
C PRO A 309 11.30 -15.99 -3.87
N ALA A 310 12.50 -15.40 -3.79
CA ALA A 310 13.31 -15.40 -2.57
C ALA A 310 12.65 -14.58 -1.43
N VAL A 311 12.06 -13.43 -1.78
CA VAL A 311 11.31 -12.60 -0.81
C VAL A 311 10.06 -13.35 -0.32
N LEU A 312 9.28 -13.95 -1.22
CA LEU A 312 8.08 -14.71 -0.88
C LEU A 312 8.42 -15.94 -0.02
N TRP A 313 9.48 -16.66 -0.36
CA TRP A 313 9.98 -17.79 0.44
C TRP A 313 10.36 -17.36 1.85
N ARG A 314 11.07 -16.23 1.99
CA ARG A 314 11.46 -15.71 3.30
C ARG A 314 10.26 -15.20 4.10
N ALA A 315 9.30 -14.54 3.47
CA ALA A 315 8.05 -14.14 4.10
C ALA A 315 7.25 -15.36 4.61
N TRP A 316 7.28 -16.46 3.86
CA TRP A 316 6.67 -17.73 4.28
C TRP A 316 7.38 -18.34 5.50
N ARG A 317 8.73 -18.43 5.45
CA ARG A 317 9.54 -18.95 6.56
C ARG A 317 9.41 -18.13 7.85
N THR A 318 9.23 -16.82 7.73
CA THR A 318 9.05 -15.91 8.86
C THR A 318 7.60 -15.82 9.33
N LYS A 319 6.68 -16.60 8.74
CA LYS A 319 5.24 -16.62 9.05
C LYS A 319 4.62 -15.23 9.01
N SER A 320 4.95 -14.45 7.97
CA SER A 320 4.40 -13.10 7.80
C SER A 320 2.88 -13.15 7.66
N SER A 321 2.18 -12.35 8.46
CA SER A 321 0.72 -12.21 8.41
C SER A 321 0.24 -11.60 7.08
N TYR A 322 1.13 -10.94 6.34
CA TYR A 322 0.81 -10.18 5.14
C TYR A 322 1.02 -10.94 3.83
N LEU A 323 1.69 -12.10 3.88
CA LEU A 323 2.11 -12.86 2.69
C LEU A 323 0.95 -13.23 1.77
N ARG A 324 -0.15 -13.79 2.29
CA ARG A 324 -1.27 -14.26 1.47
C ARG A 324 -1.91 -13.11 0.69
N VAL A 325 -2.13 -12.00 1.38
CA VAL A 325 -2.73 -10.79 0.80
C VAL A 325 -1.80 -10.23 -0.28
N PHE A 326 -0.49 -10.12 0.00
CA PHE A 326 0.49 -9.67 -0.98
C PHE A 326 0.56 -10.59 -2.20
N ALA A 327 0.63 -11.91 -1.99
CA ALA A 327 0.71 -12.88 -3.07
C ALA A 327 -0.50 -12.81 -4.01
N ILE A 328 -1.72 -12.65 -3.47
CA ILE A 328 -2.95 -12.54 -4.26
C ILE A 328 -2.99 -11.23 -5.05
N THR A 329 -2.67 -10.10 -4.39
CA THR A 329 -2.72 -8.75 -5.00
C THR A 329 -1.65 -8.56 -6.07
N TRP A 330 -0.45 -9.13 -5.87
CA TRP A 330 0.69 -8.94 -6.75
C TRP A 330 0.91 -10.06 -7.76
N ALA A 331 0.15 -11.16 -7.72
CA ALA A 331 0.32 -12.28 -8.66
C ALA A 331 0.27 -11.82 -10.13
N ALA A 332 -0.77 -11.07 -10.52
CA ALA A 332 -0.93 -10.60 -11.89
C ALA A 332 0.20 -9.62 -12.30
N PRO A 333 0.54 -8.57 -11.52
CA PRO A 333 1.71 -7.73 -11.79
C PRO A 333 3.02 -8.49 -11.97
N ILE A 334 3.28 -9.50 -11.13
CA ILE A 334 4.50 -10.31 -11.20
C ILE A 334 4.55 -11.12 -12.50
N ILE A 335 3.44 -11.76 -12.86
CA ILE A 335 3.33 -12.55 -14.10
C ILE A 335 3.52 -11.65 -15.33
N PHE A 336 2.82 -10.51 -15.38
CA PHE A 336 2.93 -9.60 -16.51
C PHE A 336 4.32 -8.95 -16.60
N ALA A 337 4.97 -8.61 -15.48
CA ALA A 337 6.36 -8.17 -15.47
C ALA A 337 7.29 -9.26 -16.06
N GLY A 338 7.10 -10.53 -15.68
CA GLY A 338 7.83 -11.66 -16.25
C GLY A 338 7.63 -11.81 -17.76
N LEU A 339 6.39 -11.71 -18.25
CA LEU A 339 6.08 -11.75 -19.69
C LEU A 339 6.75 -10.60 -20.45
N ARG A 340 6.77 -9.40 -19.88
CA ARG A 340 7.46 -8.24 -20.48
C ARG A 340 8.97 -8.43 -20.52
N VAL A 341 9.57 -9.00 -19.48
CA VAL A 341 11.00 -9.33 -19.48
C VAL A 341 11.31 -10.37 -20.55
N ALA A 342 10.50 -11.42 -20.67
CA ALA A 342 10.66 -12.45 -21.70
C ALA A 342 10.54 -11.86 -23.12
N ASN A 343 9.56 -10.98 -23.35
CA ASN A 343 9.45 -10.26 -24.63
C ASN A 343 10.64 -9.32 -24.89
N SER A 344 11.12 -8.59 -23.87
CA SER A 344 12.30 -7.72 -24.00
C SER A 344 13.60 -8.48 -24.28
N LEU A 345 13.68 -9.74 -23.88
CA LEU A 345 14.79 -10.64 -24.16
C LEU A 345 14.61 -11.41 -25.48
N ASN A 346 13.58 -11.09 -26.27
CA ASN A 346 13.22 -11.75 -27.52
C ASN A 346 12.87 -13.26 -27.36
N LEU A 347 12.43 -13.67 -26.18
CA LEU A 347 11.93 -15.04 -25.94
C LEU A 347 10.47 -15.20 -26.36
N LEU A 348 9.72 -14.09 -26.46
CA LEU A 348 8.34 -14.05 -26.91
C LEU A 348 8.21 -13.08 -28.09
N ASN A 349 7.42 -13.47 -29.08
CA ASN A 349 7.06 -12.59 -30.19
C ASN A 349 6.31 -11.35 -29.69
N TRP A 350 6.41 -10.26 -30.45
CA TRP A 350 5.66 -9.05 -30.13
C TRP A 350 4.16 -9.33 -30.07
N SER A 351 3.51 -8.81 -29.03
CA SER A 351 2.07 -8.87 -28.83
C SER A 351 1.61 -7.55 -28.24
N PHE A 352 0.58 -6.98 -28.84
CA PHE A 352 -0.07 -5.76 -28.37
C PHE A 352 -0.47 -5.86 -26.88
N TRP A 353 -1.00 -7.01 -26.46
CA TRP A 353 -1.44 -7.25 -25.09
C TRP A 353 -0.27 -7.39 -24.11
N VAL A 354 0.87 -7.90 -24.55
CA VAL A 354 2.10 -7.92 -23.73
C VAL A 354 2.64 -6.51 -23.58
N ASP A 355 2.62 -5.69 -24.63
CA ASP A 355 3.04 -4.28 -24.57
C ASP A 355 2.13 -3.41 -23.69
N ASN A 356 0.85 -3.76 -23.57
CA ASN A 356 -0.13 -3.10 -22.69
C ASN A 356 -0.40 -3.84 -21.37
N SER A 357 0.33 -4.92 -21.09
CA SER A 357 0.12 -5.76 -19.90
C SER A 357 0.33 -5.04 -18.58
N THR A 358 1.12 -3.96 -18.55
CA THR A 358 1.30 -3.12 -17.36
C THR A 358 -0.01 -2.47 -16.91
N ILE A 359 -0.89 -2.11 -17.85
CA ILE A 359 -2.20 -1.54 -17.53
C ILE A 359 -3.10 -2.60 -16.92
N LEU A 360 -3.12 -3.79 -17.53
CA LEU A 360 -3.89 -4.94 -17.01
C LEU A 360 -3.41 -5.36 -15.62
N ALA A 361 -2.09 -5.44 -15.43
CA ALA A 361 -1.44 -5.69 -14.15
C ALA A 361 -1.93 -4.71 -13.08
N MET A 362 -1.85 -3.42 -13.38
CA MET A 362 -2.22 -2.38 -12.43
C MET A 362 -3.72 -2.31 -12.14
N THR A 363 -4.58 -2.49 -13.15
CA THR A 363 -6.03 -2.54 -12.90
C THR A 363 -6.37 -3.68 -11.95
N SER A 364 -5.74 -4.84 -12.12
CA SER A 364 -5.93 -5.97 -11.21
C SER A 364 -5.35 -5.72 -9.81
N GLU A 365 -4.18 -5.10 -9.73
CA GLU A 365 -3.51 -4.76 -8.47
C GLU A 365 -4.31 -3.72 -7.69
N ALA A 366 -4.74 -2.64 -8.34
CA ALA A 366 -5.54 -1.55 -7.79
C ALA A 366 -6.80 -2.05 -7.06
N LEU A 367 -7.57 -2.91 -7.74
CA LEU A 367 -8.81 -3.48 -7.20
C LEU A 367 -8.55 -4.33 -5.96
N LEU A 368 -7.44 -5.08 -5.95
CA LEU A 368 -7.10 -5.98 -4.85
C LEU A 368 -6.41 -5.24 -3.70
N SER A 369 -5.62 -4.20 -3.99
CA SER A 369 -4.80 -3.49 -3.00
C SER A 369 -5.62 -2.56 -2.11
N SER A 370 -6.70 -1.95 -2.61
CA SER A 370 -7.63 -1.20 -1.74
C SER A 370 -8.26 -2.10 -0.65
N LEU A 371 -8.59 -3.34 -1.01
CA LEU A 371 -9.11 -4.35 -0.07
C LEU A 371 -8.03 -4.83 0.90
N ALA A 372 -6.81 -5.06 0.40
CA ALA A 372 -5.65 -5.47 1.20
C ALA A 372 -5.27 -4.42 2.26
N ILE A 373 -5.24 -3.16 1.87
CA ILE A 373 -4.94 -2.03 2.75
C ILE A 373 -6.04 -1.91 3.80
N SER A 374 -7.31 -1.94 3.38
CA SER A 374 -8.45 -1.92 4.31
C SER A 374 -8.39 -3.05 5.34
N TYR A 375 -7.97 -4.25 4.92
CA TYR A 375 -7.77 -5.38 5.82
C TYR A 375 -6.62 -5.14 6.82
N ARG A 376 -5.48 -4.62 6.37
CA ARG A 376 -4.35 -4.27 7.25
C ARG A 376 -4.74 -3.21 8.28
N ILE A 377 -5.51 -2.20 7.88
CA ILE A 377 -6.00 -1.15 8.78
C ILE A 377 -6.86 -1.77 9.89
N ARG A 378 -7.79 -2.66 9.52
CA ARG A 378 -8.65 -3.34 10.51
C ARG A 378 -7.83 -4.19 11.48
N MET A 379 -6.77 -4.84 11.00
CA MET A 379 -5.87 -5.62 11.85
C MET A 379 -5.11 -4.72 12.84
N LEU A 380 -4.50 -3.63 12.36
CA LEU A 380 -3.76 -2.69 13.21
C LEU A 380 -4.66 -1.98 14.23
N SER A 381 -5.88 -1.62 13.84
CA SER A 381 -6.85 -1.03 14.78
C SER A 381 -7.17 -2.00 15.91
N ARG A 382 -7.37 -3.29 15.59
CA ARG A 382 -7.63 -4.31 16.62
C ARG A 382 -6.45 -4.48 17.55
N GLU A 383 -5.22 -4.58 17.04
CA GLU A 383 -4.02 -4.68 17.86
C GLU A 383 -3.88 -3.49 18.82
N ARG A 384 -4.16 -2.27 18.34
CA ARG A 384 -4.14 -1.06 19.18
C ARG A 384 -5.23 -1.11 20.25
N ASP A 385 -6.44 -1.51 19.89
CA ASP A 385 -7.57 -1.56 20.82
C ASP A 385 -7.31 -2.62 21.91
N ASP A 386 -6.76 -3.77 21.54
CA ASP A 386 -6.33 -4.83 22.48
C ASP A 386 -5.22 -4.34 23.41
N ALA A 387 -4.19 -3.66 22.88
CA ALA A 387 -3.12 -3.08 23.68
C ALA A 387 -3.64 -2.04 24.68
N ARG A 388 -4.63 -1.23 24.29
CA ARG A 388 -5.26 -0.24 25.16
C ARG A 388 -6.07 -0.90 26.28
N VAL A 389 -6.78 -1.98 25.98
CA VAL A 389 -7.48 -2.77 27.01
C VAL A 389 -6.48 -3.36 28.01
N GLN A 390 -5.35 -3.90 27.52
CA GLN A 390 -4.29 -4.40 28.39
C GLN A 390 -3.64 -3.31 29.25
N GLU A 391 -3.39 -2.13 28.67
CA GLU A 391 -2.85 -0.99 29.42
C GLU A 391 -3.82 -0.55 30.54
N LEU A 392 -5.11 -0.47 30.25
CA LEU A 392 -6.13 -0.13 31.25
C LEU A 392 -6.21 -1.19 32.35
N ALA A 393 -6.17 -2.48 31.99
CA ALA A 393 -6.15 -3.57 32.96
C ALA A 393 -4.89 -3.54 33.83
N ALA A 394 -3.72 -3.31 33.24
CA ALA A 394 -2.46 -3.18 33.97
C ALA A 394 -2.46 -1.96 34.91
N ARG A 395 -3.03 -0.83 34.48
CA ARG A 395 -3.21 0.35 35.34
C ARG A 395 -4.15 0.07 36.51
N ALA A 396 -5.28 -0.60 36.27
CA ALA A 396 -6.21 -0.97 37.34
C ALA A 396 -5.52 -1.85 38.40
N LEU A 397 -4.79 -2.88 37.97
CA LEU A 397 -3.99 -3.74 38.85
C LEU A 397 -2.90 -2.97 39.62
N ALA A 398 -2.33 -1.93 39.02
CA ALA A 398 -1.31 -1.10 39.65
C ALA A 398 -1.89 -0.04 40.61
N ASP A 399 -3.18 0.27 40.52
CA ASP A 399 -3.85 1.31 41.33
C ASP A 399 -4.61 0.75 42.54
N THR A 400 -4.98 -0.52 42.49
CA THR A 400 -5.77 -1.17 43.55
C THR A 400 -4.94 -2.10 44.42
N ASP A 401 -5.36 -2.30 45.65
CA ASP A 401 -4.90 -3.40 46.51
C ASP A 401 -5.50 -4.72 45.99
N PRO A 402 -4.67 -5.75 45.70
CA PRO A 402 -5.13 -6.99 45.07
C PRO A 402 -6.03 -7.83 45.97
N LEU A 403 -6.00 -7.63 47.29
CA LEU A 403 -6.84 -8.38 48.22
C LEU A 403 -8.25 -7.78 48.32
N THR A 404 -8.33 -6.45 48.48
CA THR A 404 -9.57 -5.75 48.84
C THR A 404 -10.24 -5.04 47.67
N GLY A 405 -9.53 -4.80 46.56
CA GLY A 405 -10.02 -4.04 45.42
C GLY A 405 -10.16 -2.53 45.65
N LEU A 406 -9.83 -2.04 46.86
CA LEU A 406 -9.74 -0.61 47.16
C LEU A 406 -8.47 0.00 46.55
N LEU A 407 -8.32 1.33 46.59
CA LEU A 407 -7.05 1.95 46.18
C LEU A 407 -5.91 1.43 47.06
N ASN A 408 -4.73 1.26 46.47
CA ASN A 408 -3.52 1.05 47.26
C ASN A 408 -2.98 2.39 47.80
N ARG A 409 -2.04 2.32 48.74
CA ARG A 409 -1.43 3.50 49.37
C ARG A 409 -0.92 4.54 48.37
N ARG A 410 -0.23 4.11 47.31
CA ARG A 410 0.36 5.03 46.33
C ARG A 410 -0.73 5.80 45.61
N SER A 411 -1.69 5.09 45.01
CA SER A 411 -2.74 5.71 44.21
C SER A 411 -3.74 6.50 45.05
N PHE A 412 -3.88 6.18 46.34
CA PHE A 412 -4.61 7.01 47.29
C PHE A 412 -3.94 8.38 47.51
N LEU A 413 -2.64 8.41 47.77
CA LEU A 413 -1.89 9.65 47.98
C LEU A 413 -1.91 10.55 46.74
N ASP A 414 -1.68 9.95 45.56
CA ASP A 414 -1.70 10.68 44.28
C ASP A 414 -3.05 11.35 44.00
N ARG A 415 -4.15 10.77 44.48
CA ARG A 415 -5.51 11.32 44.31
C ARG A 415 -5.96 12.24 45.46
N ALA A 416 -5.42 12.05 46.65
CA ALA A 416 -5.79 12.81 47.85
C ALA A 416 -5.06 14.16 47.93
N ILE A 417 -3.78 14.21 47.54
CA ILE A 417 -2.94 15.41 47.64
C ILE A 417 -3.21 16.35 46.46
N GLY A 418 -3.32 17.66 46.73
CA GLY A 418 -3.61 18.70 45.75
C GLY A 418 -5.08 19.09 45.64
N ARG A 419 -5.96 18.46 46.43
CA ARG A 419 -7.39 18.81 46.48
C ARG A 419 -7.59 20.16 47.17
N GLN A 420 -8.51 20.98 46.63
CA GLN A 420 -8.82 22.32 47.12
C GLN A 420 -9.90 22.28 48.21
N GLY A 421 -9.79 23.16 49.20
CA GLY A 421 -10.70 23.20 50.35
C GLY A 421 -10.35 22.19 51.44
N ASP A 422 -11.08 22.27 52.56
CA ASP A 422 -10.87 21.38 53.70
C ASP A 422 -11.51 20.01 53.47
N HIS A 423 -10.77 18.98 53.90
CA HIS A 423 -11.15 17.59 53.79
C HIS A 423 -11.08 16.92 55.15
N VAL A 424 -11.91 15.90 55.35
CA VAL A 424 -11.81 14.97 56.47
C VAL A 424 -11.02 13.76 56.03
N LEU A 425 -9.97 13.44 56.78
CA LEU A 425 -9.24 12.19 56.71
C LEU A 425 -9.70 11.29 57.85
N MET A 426 -10.15 10.09 57.52
CA MET A 426 -10.39 9.02 58.48
C MET A 426 -9.34 7.93 58.28
N ILE A 427 -8.77 7.44 59.38
CA ILE A 427 -7.91 6.25 59.40
C ILE A 427 -8.64 5.22 60.24
N ALA A 428 -8.92 4.08 59.64
CA ALA A 428 -9.57 2.95 60.28
C ALA A 428 -8.59 1.79 60.40
N ASP A 429 -8.63 1.09 61.52
CA ASP A 429 -7.78 -0.06 61.80
C ASP A 429 -8.59 -1.15 62.51
N LEU A 430 -8.45 -2.38 62.03
CA LEU A 430 -9.15 -3.54 62.59
C LEU A 430 -8.59 -3.92 63.96
N ASP A 431 -9.45 -3.94 64.97
CA ASP A 431 -9.05 -4.23 66.34
C ASP A 431 -8.64 -5.70 66.48
N HIS A 432 -7.50 -5.94 67.14
CA HIS A 432 -7.00 -7.29 67.43
C HIS A 432 -6.85 -8.18 66.18
N PHE A 433 -6.60 -7.60 65.00
CA PHE A 433 -6.50 -8.36 63.74
C PHE A 433 -5.40 -9.44 63.75
N LYS A 434 -4.32 -9.24 64.51
CA LYS A 434 -3.33 -10.29 64.75
C LYS A 434 -3.94 -11.54 65.40
N THR A 435 -4.81 -11.36 66.40
CA THR A 435 -5.51 -12.47 67.07
C THR A 435 -6.50 -13.16 66.13
N VAL A 436 -7.14 -12.41 65.22
CA VAL A 436 -7.96 -12.99 64.15
C VAL A 436 -7.12 -13.93 63.28
N ASN A 437 -5.97 -13.46 62.79
CA ASN A 437 -5.05 -14.29 62.01
C ASN A 437 -4.54 -15.52 62.79
N GLU A 438 -4.25 -15.37 64.08
CA GLU A 438 -3.82 -16.49 64.93
C GLU A 438 -4.93 -17.52 65.17
N THR A 439 -6.20 -17.11 65.12
CA THR A 439 -7.36 -17.98 65.40
C THR A 439 -7.83 -18.74 64.17
N ILE A 440 -7.96 -18.05 63.03
CA ILE A 440 -8.56 -18.62 61.80
C ILE A 440 -7.58 -18.70 60.62
N GLY A 441 -6.30 -18.44 60.88
CA GLY A 441 -5.26 -18.42 59.86
C GLY A 441 -5.29 -17.17 58.98
N HIS A 442 -4.22 -16.97 58.21
CA HIS A 442 -4.06 -15.82 57.34
C HIS A 442 -5.13 -15.75 56.23
N ASP A 443 -5.53 -16.89 55.65
CA ASP A 443 -6.59 -16.93 54.63
C ASP A 443 -7.94 -16.47 55.20
N GLY A 444 -8.22 -16.80 56.47
CA GLY A 444 -9.40 -16.35 57.19
C GLY A 444 -9.36 -14.84 57.49
N GLY A 445 -8.20 -14.33 57.92
CA GLY A 445 -7.97 -12.89 58.09
C GLY A 445 -8.10 -12.11 56.79
N ASP A 446 -7.66 -12.68 55.66
CA ASP A 446 -7.83 -12.10 54.34
C ASP A 446 -9.31 -11.92 53.95
N GLU A 447 -10.19 -12.87 54.30
CA GLU A 447 -11.63 -12.71 54.06
C GLU A 447 -12.25 -11.64 54.98
N VAL A 448 -11.77 -11.51 56.22
CA VAL A 448 -12.17 -10.42 57.12
C VAL A 448 -11.81 -9.06 56.49
N LEU A 449 -10.62 -8.92 55.91
CA LEU A 449 -10.21 -7.70 55.21
C LEU A 449 -11.10 -7.39 53.99
N ARG A 450 -11.51 -8.41 53.22
CA ARG A 450 -12.44 -8.24 52.10
C ARG A 450 -13.83 -7.78 52.57
N VAL A 451 -14.34 -8.38 53.64
CA VAL A 451 -15.64 -8.01 54.23
C VAL A 451 -15.58 -6.57 54.76
N PHE A 452 -14.54 -6.22 55.51
CA PHE A 452 -14.34 -4.87 56.02
C PHE A 452 -14.25 -3.84 54.88
N ALA A 453 -13.47 -4.12 53.84
CA ALA A 453 -13.35 -3.25 52.67
C ALA A 453 -14.69 -3.01 51.96
N ARG A 454 -15.49 -4.07 51.77
CA ARG A 454 -16.84 -3.96 51.19
C ARG A 454 -17.78 -3.15 52.07
N SER A 455 -17.78 -3.41 53.38
CA SER A 455 -18.63 -2.70 54.35
C SER A 455 -18.26 -1.22 54.41
N LEU A 456 -16.96 -0.91 54.50
CA LEU A 456 -16.43 0.44 54.44
C LEU A 456 -16.86 1.17 53.17
N ARG A 457 -16.73 0.54 52.00
CA ARG A 457 -17.12 1.16 50.73
C ARG A 457 -18.62 1.41 50.61
N ALA A 458 -19.44 0.51 51.15
CA ALA A 458 -20.91 0.63 51.13
C ALA A 458 -21.45 1.70 52.09
N SER A 459 -20.65 2.10 53.09
CA SER A 459 -20.98 3.18 54.05
C SER A 459 -20.63 4.58 53.53
N LEU A 460 -20.00 4.68 52.35
CA LEU A 460 -19.41 5.92 51.87
C LEU A 460 -19.98 6.32 50.49
N PRO A 461 -20.03 7.63 50.18
CA PRO A 461 -20.47 8.12 48.89
C PRO A 461 -19.52 7.70 47.77
N ALA A 462 -20.03 7.74 46.54
CA ALA A 462 -19.27 7.36 45.35
C ALA A 462 -17.96 8.17 45.21
N GLU A 463 -17.99 9.44 45.61
CA GLU A 463 -16.89 10.40 45.48
C GLU A 463 -15.77 10.18 46.50
N ALA A 464 -16.03 9.43 47.58
CA ALA A 464 -15.07 9.21 48.66
C ALA A 464 -13.84 8.43 48.15
N LEU A 465 -12.64 8.91 48.46
CA LEU A 465 -11.42 8.14 48.23
C LEU A 465 -11.28 7.13 49.37
N VAL A 466 -11.14 5.85 49.05
CA VAL A 466 -11.02 4.76 50.03
C VAL A 466 -9.87 3.86 49.62
N ALA A 467 -8.96 3.59 50.56
CA ALA A 467 -7.75 2.82 50.31
C ALA A 467 -7.39 1.90 51.46
N ARG A 468 -6.67 0.82 51.13
CA ARG A 468 -5.89 0.06 52.09
C ARG A 468 -4.46 0.59 52.07
N ILE A 469 -4.02 1.18 53.17
CA ILE A 469 -2.73 1.88 53.28
C ILE A 469 -1.66 1.07 54.03
N GLY A 470 -2.09 0.04 54.77
CA GLY A 470 -1.26 -0.89 55.53
C GLY A 470 -1.86 -2.30 55.58
N GLY A 471 -1.33 -3.16 56.46
CA GLY A 471 -1.82 -4.54 56.60
C GLY A 471 -3.30 -4.59 57.00
N GLU A 472 -3.66 -3.93 58.09
CA GLU A 472 -5.03 -3.85 58.64
C GLU A 472 -5.59 -2.42 58.66
N GLU A 473 -4.85 -1.49 58.03
CA GLU A 473 -5.14 -0.05 58.05
C GLU A 473 -5.76 0.43 56.74
N PHE A 474 -6.85 1.19 56.87
CA PHE A 474 -7.60 1.77 55.77
C PHE A 474 -7.69 3.29 55.94
N ALA A 475 -7.67 4.01 54.83
CA ALA A 475 -7.76 5.46 54.81
C ALA A 475 -8.93 5.92 53.93
N ILE A 476 -9.63 6.95 54.41
CA ILE A 476 -10.76 7.57 53.72
C ILE A 476 -10.56 9.07 53.66
N VAL A 477 -10.78 9.67 52.48
CA VAL A 477 -10.79 11.14 52.29
C VAL A 477 -12.10 11.61 51.68
N LEU A 478 -12.69 12.62 52.31
CA LEU A 478 -13.98 13.23 51.99
C LEU A 478 -13.87 14.75 52.08
N PRO A 479 -14.65 15.54 51.33
CA PRO A 479 -14.85 16.96 51.63
C PRO A 479 -15.37 17.17 53.07
N ALA A 480 -14.86 18.18 53.79
CA ALA A 480 -15.22 18.38 55.20
C ALA A 480 -16.70 18.73 55.46
N GLY A 481 -17.44 19.15 54.42
CA GLY A 481 -18.88 19.40 54.48
C GLY A 481 -19.76 18.17 54.29
N GLU A 482 -19.20 16.98 54.02
CA GLU A 482 -19.98 15.75 53.88
C GLU A 482 -20.36 15.18 55.27
N PRO A 483 -21.66 14.92 55.54
CA PRO A 483 -22.14 14.42 56.82
C PRO A 483 -21.91 12.90 56.93
N ILE A 484 -20.66 12.48 57.12
CA ILE A 484 -20.34 11.07 57.38
C ILE A 484 -19.98 10.90 58.84
N ASP A 485 -20.84 10.20 59.58
CA ASP A 485 -20.57 9.78 60.94
C ASP A 485 -19.68 8.53 60.93
N ALA A 486 -18.47 8.64 61.48
CA ALA A 486 -17.55 7.52 61.60
C ALA A 486 -18.14 6.38 62.45
N ASN A 487 -19.02 6.66 63.41
CA ASN A 487 -19.69 5.60 64.19
C ASN A 487 -20.69 4.81 63.34
N ALA A 488 -21.33 5.42 62.36
CA ALA A 488 -22.22 4.70 61.44
C ALA A 488 -21.44 3.66 60.60
N ILE A 489 -20.17 3.93 60.27
CA ILE A 489 -19.28 2.95 59.61
C ILE A 489 -19.04 1.76 60.54
N LEU A 490 -18.79 2.02 61.83
CA LEU A 490 -18.58 0.98 62.85
C LEU A 490 -19.85 0.17 63.11
N ASP A 491 -21.01 0.83 63.22
CA ASP A 491 -22.30 0.16 63.39
C ASP A 491 -22.60 -0.79 62.24
N ARG A 492 -22.31 -0.38 61.00
CA ARG A 492 -22.44 -1.25 59.85
C ARG A 492 -21.49 -2.45 59.93
N LEU A 493 -20.24 -2.22 60.32
CA LEU A 493 -19.27 -3.30 60.48
C LEU A 493 -19.73 -4.34 61.52
N ARG A 494 -20.28 -3.88 62.64
CA ARG A 494 -20.84 -4.75 63.69
C ARG A 494 -22.02 -5.59 63.21
N ALA A 495 -22.80 -5.06 62.27
CA ALA A 495 -23.92 -5.77 61.66
C ALA A 495 -23.51 -6.73 60.53
N GLU A 496 -22.26 -6.64 60.05
CA GLU A 496 -21.75 -7.45 58.95
C GLU A 496 -21.41 -8.87 59.44
N ARG A 497 -21.84 -9.90 58.69
CA ARG A 497 -21.52 -11.28 59.04
C ARG A 497 -20.07 -11.60 58.66
N MET A 498 -19.21 -11.74 59.66
CA MET A 498 -17.80 -12.09 59.46
C MET A 498 -17.59 -13.59 59.22
N PRO A 499 -16.46 -13.99 58.61
CA PRO A 499 -16.05 -15.39 58.51
C PRO A 499 -16.06 -16.08 59.87
N PHE A 500 -16.55 -17.33 59.88
CA PHE A 500 -16.65 -18.17 61.08
C PHE A 500 -17.46 -17.54 62.24
N ASP A 501 -18.37 -16.61 61.92
CA ASP A 501 -19.23 -15.89 62.87
C ASP A 501 -18.42 -15.18 63.99
N LEU A 502 -17.18 -14.77 63.69
CA LEU A 502 -16.36 -13.96 64.59
C LEU A 502 -16.94 -12.56 64.78
N THR A 503 -16.77 -11.98 65.96
CA THR A 503 -17.03 -10.55 66.15
C THR A 503 -15.74 -9.79 65.89
N VAL A 504 -15.74 -8.95 64.86
CA VAL A 504 -14.60 -8.10 64.49
C VAL A 504 -15.02 -6.64 64.61
N THR A 505 -14.25 -5.85 65.35
CA THR A 505 -14.47 -4.40 65.52
C THR A 505 -13.34 -3.62 64.86
N ALA A 506 -13.53 -2.31 64.71
CA ALA A 506 -12.50 -1.40 64.24
C ALA A 506 -12.49 -0.13 65.08
N SER A 507 -11.33 0.51 65.14
CA SER A 507 -11.18 1.84 65.69
C SER A 507 -10.99 2.85 64.56
N ILE A 508 -11.59 4.04 64.66
CA ILE A 508 -11.47 5.09 63.64
C ILE A 508 -10.95 6.39 64.25
N GLY A 509 -9.86 6.91 63.68
CA GLY A 509 -9.35 8.24 63.96
C GLY A 509 -9.70 9.23 62.86
N THR A 510 -10.23 10.39 63.22
CA THR A 510 -10.66 11.40 62.25
C THR A 510 -9.98 12.75 62.49
N ALA A 511 -9.67 13.45 61.40
CA ALA A 511 -9.17 14.83 61.44
C ALA A 511 -9.60 15.61 60.19
N ALA A 512 -9.89 16.90 60.36
CA ALA A 512 -10.19 17.82 59.27
C ALA A 512 -9.05 18.82 59.03
N GLY A 513 -8.82 19.15 57.76
CA GLY A 513 -7.87 20.18 57.33
C GLY A 513 -7.56 20.16 55.84
N PRO A 514 -6.62 21.00 55.38
CA PRO A 514 -6.25 21.08 53.98
C PRO A 514 -5.50 19.82 53.51
N LEU A 515 -5.58 19.54 52.20
CA LEU A 515 -4.83 18.48 51.52
C LEU A 515 -4.06 19.01 50.31
N THR A 516 -3.78 20.32 50.26
CA THR A 516 -3.16 20.98 49.10
C THR A 516 -1.72 20.53 48.80
N SER A 517 -1.00 19.99 49.78
CA SER A 517 0.40 19.57 49.65
C SER A 517 0.73 18.32 50.45
N GLU A 518 1.89 17.71 50.18
CA GLU A 518 2.41 16.60 51.00
C GLU A 518 2.60 16.99 52.48
N ILE A 519 2.93 18.25 52.76
CA ILE A 519 3.12 18.74 54.13
C ILE A 519 1.78 18.70 54.86
N ASP A 520 0.70 19.10 54.18
CA ASP A 520 -0.64 19.10 54.73
C ASP A 520 -1.13 17.67 54.98
N TRP A 521 -0.92 16.76 54.02
CA TRP A 521 -1.16 15.32 54.22
C TRP A 521 -0.44 14.77 55.45
N LYS A 522 0.87 15.03 55.60
CA LYS A 522 1.66 14.55 56.75
C LYS A 522 1.17 15.11 58.08
N LYS A 523 0.63 16.34 58.10
CA LYS A 523 0.04 16.94 59.31
C LYS A 523 -1.32 16.32 59.61
N LEU A 524 -2.18 16.19 58.60
CA LEU A 524 -3.53 15.66 58.74
C LEU A 524 -3.51 14.18 59.13
N TYR A 525 -2.67 13.38 58.47
CA TYR A 525 -2.45 11.96 58.80
C TYR A 525 -2.00 11.79 60.25
N ARG A 526 -1.02 12.57 60.72
CA ARG A 526 -0.58 12.53 62.14
C ARG A 526 -1.69 12.90 63.13
N ARG A 527 -2.60 13.81 62.76
CA ARG A 527 -3.74 14.17 63.61
C ARG A 527 -4.79 13.06 63.67
N ALA A 528 -5.14 12.48 62.52
CA ALA A 528 -6.06 11.36 62.43
C ALA A 528 -5.50 10.12 63.15
N ASP A 529 -4.20 9.83 62.98
CA ASP A 529 -3.51 8.73 63.66
C ASP A 529 -3.49 8.90 65.19
N ARG A 530 -3.27 10.12 65.69
CA ARG A 530 -3.42 10.42 67.13
C ARG A 530 -4.84 10.16 67.65
N ALA A 531 -5.86 10.48 66.87
CA ALA A 531 -7.24 10.17 67.25
C ALA A 531 -7.49 8.66 67.22
N LEU A 532 -6.95 7.95 66.23
CA LEU A 532 -7.05 6.49 66.14
C LEU A 532 -6.38 5.83 67.35
N PHE A 533 -5.21 6.31 67.74
CA PHE A 533 -4.51 5.86 68.93
C PHE A 533 -5.36 6.08 70.20
N ALA A 534 -5.99 7.25 70.34
CA ALA A 534 -6.90 7.53 71.46
C ALA A 534 -8.08 6.55 71.49
N ALA A 535 -8.72 6.28 70.34
CA ALA A 535 -9.78 5.28 70.22
C ALA A 535 -9.31 3.89 70.67
N LYS A 536 -8.10 3.48 70.25
CA LYS A 536 -7.51 2.20 70.65
C LYS A 536 -7.22 2.11 72.14
N THR A 537 -6.80 3.20 72.79
CA THR A 537 -6.51 3.23 74.24
C THR A 537 -7.76 3.33 75.11
N GLU A 538 -8.86 3.87 74.59
CA GLU A 538 -10.12 4.06 75.31
C GLU A 538 -11.07 2.85 75.21
N GLY A 539 -10.54 1.68 74.90
CA GLY A 539 -11.30 0.43 74.86
C GLY A 539 -11.62 -0.10 73.46
N ARG A 540 -11.13 0.56 72.39
CA ARG A 540 -11.36 0.18 70.97
C ARG A 540 -12.84 0.29 70.56
N ASP A 541 -13.18 -0.21 69.38
CA ASP A 541 -14.55 -0.23 68.85
C ASP A 541 -15.26 1.14 68.91
N CYS A 542 -14.53 2.20 68.61
CA CYS A 542 -15.09 3.55 68.62
C CYS A 542 -14.36 4.50 67.67
N ALA A 543 -15.03 5.60 67.33
CA ALA A 543 -14.43 6.69 66.59
C ALA A 543 -13.97 7.81 67.53
N ARG A 544 -12.83 8.44 67.23
CA ARG A 544 -12.38 9.68 67.89
C ARG A 544 -12.03 10.72 66.85
N HIS A 545 -12.23 11.99 67.22
CA HIS A 545 -11.94 13.12 66.37
C HIS A 545 -10.90 14.04 67.00
N ASN A 546 -9.86 14.36 66.24
CA ASN A 546 -8.86 15.33 66.63
C ASN A 546 -9.32 16.74 66.26
N MET A 547 -10.09 17.38 67.15
CA MET A 547 -10.39 18.81 67.04
C MET A 547 -9.13 19.61 67.36
N ALA A 548 -8.42 20.06 66.32
CA ALA A 548 -7.57 21.24 66.48
C ALA A 548 -8.47 22.44 66.22
N LEU A 549 -8.67 23.27 67.26
CA LEU A 549 -9.25 24.60 67.16
C LEU A 549 -8.55 25.34 66.00
N ALA A 550 -9.36 25.95 65.14
CA ALA A 550 -8.91 27.08 64.34
C ALA A 550 -8.28 28.09 65.30
N ALA A 551 -6.99 28.37 65.12
CA ALA A 551 -6.29 29.48 65.75
C ALA A 551 -6.18 30.60 64.71
#